data_AF-E4M939-F1
#
_entry.id   AF-E4M939-F1
#
_cell.length_a   1.000
_cell.length_b   1.000
_cell.length_c   1.000
_cell.angle_alpha   90.00
_cell.angle_beta   90.00
_cell.angle_gamma   90.00
#
_symmetry.space_group_name_H-M   'P 1'
#
loop_
_entity.id
_entity.type
_entity.pdbx_description
1 polymer ?
#
loop_
_entity_poly.entity_id
_entity_poly.type
_entity_poly.pdbx_seq_one_letter_code
_entity_poly.pdbx_strand_id
1 'polypeptide(L)'
;MQNSMKTMKRANSVTVTLSATLLFCAVSAVASQPEIIDLPETLCCCPEPPAAPECTMLDNFSEKLARIEARIGELTLELNRLVWETYFDYAEQARIVPDIMTYPGLDYSALCDTVSAIAVLDAQYRKAADVYTKVLKSDPKYDAIHREYVALQNVDDKDRKNANREQYNLMYDRLRRKNSEYAPALKARQDALRARNIAVARFLLNHYQAEGRVMPVEPLFKRYSETMRTLQIRDARIEAYENELSTLQRLRREVLEQVLREQYDVPKRDAVGASALKP
;
A
#
# COMPACT_ATOMS: atom_id res chain seq x y z
N MET A 1 23.80 11.09 -51.16
CA MET A 1 22.50 11.78 -51.05
C MET A 1 22.05 11.64 -49.59
N GLN A 2 22.49 12.45 -48.63
CA GLN A 2 22.40 13.90 -48.48
C GLN A 2 20.97 14.45 -48.62
N ASN A 3 20.45 14.87 -47.46
CA ASN A 3 19.40 15.87 -47.15
C ASN A 3 18.34 15.30 -46.18
N SER A 4 17.93 15.96 -45.10
CA SER A 4 18.39 17.21 -44.50
C SER A 4 17.77 17.33 -43.09
N MET A 5 18.59 17.79 -42.16
CA MET A 5 18.28 18.43 -40.88
C MET A 5 16.93 19.18 -40.81
N LYS A 6 16.26 19.04 -39.66
CA LYS A 6 15.88 20.22 -38.86
C LYS A 6 15.86 19.90 -37.36
N THR A 7 16.76 20.60 -36.68
CA THR A 7 17.01 20.68 -35.24
C THR A 7 16.10 21.69 -34.53
N MET A 8 15.76 21.46 -33.26
CA MET A 8 15.80 22.43 -32.12
C MET A 8 15.37 21.68 -30.84
N LYS A 9 16.25 21.43 -29.84
CA LYS A 9 16.88 22.27 -28.79
C LYS A 9 16.01 22.53 -27.53
N ARG A 10 16.48 21.93 -26.42
CA ARG A 10 16.45 22.32 -24.97
C ARG A 10 15.06 22.36 -24.29
N ALA A 11 14.90 21.96 -23.03
CA ALA A 11 15.76 22.27 -21.88
C ALA A 11 15.68 21.22 -20.74
N ASN A 12 16.75 21.25 -19.93
CA ASN A 12 16.95 20.56 -18.67
C ASN A 12 15.82 20.80 -17.66
N SER A 13 15.46 19.77 -16.91
CA SER A 13 14.93 19.92 -15.55
C SER A 13 15.79 19.08 -14.60
N VAL A 14 16.65 19.79 -13.89
CA VAL A 14 17.38 19.30 -12.72
C VAL A 14 16.36 19.29 -11.57
N THR A 15 16.02 18.13 -11.05
CA THR A 15 15.32 18.02 -9.76
C THR A 15 16.34 17.59 -8.71
N VAL A 16 16.62 18.55 -7.82
CA VAL A 16 17.52 18.44 -6.68
C VAL A 16 16.89 17.50 -5.64
N THR A 17 17.59 16.41 -5.34
CA THR A 17 17.34 15.56 -4.18
C THR A 17 17.93 16.23 -2.94
N LEU A 18 17.07 16.60 -1.98
CA LEU A 18 17.49 17.02 -0.65
C LEU A 18 17.27 15.86 0.32
N SER A 19 18.37 15.16 0.62
CA SER A 19 18.46 14.20 1.74
C SER A 19 18.57 14.99 3.04
N ALA A 20 17.68 14.72 4.00
CA ALA A 20 17.82 15.19 5.37
C ALA A 20 18.32 14.03 6.23
N THR A 21 19.60 14.10 6.57
CA THR A 21 20.29 13.23 7.53
C THR A 21 19.86 13.62 8.94
N LEU A 22 19.19 12.71 9.68
CA LEU A 22 18.89 12.91 11.10
C LEU A 22 20.11 12.49 11.95
N LEU A 23 20.73 13.47 12.59
CA LEU A 23 21.81 13.29 13.56
C LEU A 23 21.19 13.07 14.94
N PHE A 24 21.42 11.89 15.54
CA PHE A 24 21.12 11.60 16.93
C PHE A 24 22.14 12.29 17.85
N CYS A 25 21.69 13.15 18.75
CA CYS A 25 22.45 13.55 19.92
C CYS A 25 21.72 13.07 21.18
N ALA A 26 22.26 12.02 21.80
CA ALA A 26 21.93 11.62 23.15
C ALA A 26 22.73 12.48 24.12
N VAL A 27 22.07 13.16 25.06
CA VAL A 27 22.73 13.81 26.20
C VAL A 27 22.31 13.06 27.46
N SER A 28 23.27 12.39 28.07
CA SER A 28 23.17 11.77 29.39
C SER A 28 23.11 12.85 30.47
N ALA A 29 22.07 12.82 31.30
CA ALA A 29 22.00 13.63 32.52
C ALA A 29 22.80 12.94 33.64
N VAL A 30 23.85 13.61 34.13
CA VAL A 30 24.51 13.30 35.40
C VAL A 30 24.05 14.34 36.41
N ALA A 31 23.51 13.87 37.53
CA ALA A 31 23.09 14.68 38.66
C ALA A 31 24.30 15.05 39.52
N SER A 32 24.43 16.34 39.86
CA SER A 32 25.28 16.84 40.95
C SER A 32 24.49 17.83 41.80
N GLN A 33 24.64 17.68 43.11
CA GLN A 33 23.98 18.41 44.21
C GLN A 33 24.36 19.91 44.28
N PRO A 34 23.61 20.74 45.03
CA PRO A 34 23.77 22.19 45.00
C PRO A 34 24.81 22.70 46.01
N GLU A 35 25.69 23.59 45.57
CA GLU A 35 26.43 24.48 46.46
C GLU A 35 25.53 25.69 46.81
N ILE A 36 25.36 25.91 48.11
CA ILE A 36 24.66 27.07 48.67
C ILE A 36 25.66 28.23 48.68
N ILE A 37 25.40 29.25 47.86
CA ILE A 37 26.11 30.53 47.89
C ILE A 37 25.16 31.55 48.50
N ASP A 38 25.48 32.01 49.71
CA ASP A 38 24.88 33.19 50.33
C ASP A 38 25.28 34.46 49.57
N LEU A 39 24.30 35.23 49.10
CA LEU A 39 24.46 36.59 48.60
C LEU A 39 23.30 37.48 49.09
N PRO A 40 23.56 38.78 49.31
CA PRO A 40 22.78 39.62 50.21
C PRO A 40 21.49 40.14 49.57
N GLU A 41 20.54 40.49 50.44
CA GLU A 41 19.30 41.19 50.12
C GLU A 41 19.57 42.53 49.41
N THR A 42 19.57 42.52 48.07
CA THR A 42 19.38 43.71 47.27
C THR A 42 18.03 43.63 46.59
N LEU A 43 17.16 44.61 46.90
CA LEU A 43 15.91 44.91 46.21
C LEU A 43 16.10 44.77 44.69
N CYS A 44 15.56 43.70 44.13
CA CYS A 44 15.47 43.53 42.68
C CYS A 44 13.99 43.69 42.32
N CYS A 45 13.67 44.78 41.63
CA CYS A 45 12.43 44.93 40.90
C CYS A 45 12.23 43.68 40.04
N CYS A 46 11.23 42.86 40.36
CA CYS A 46 10.78 41.81 39.45
C CYS A 46 10.31 42.51 38.17
N PRO A 47 10.94 42.30 37.00
CA PRO A 47 10.26 42.62 35.76
C PRO A 47 9.00 41.76 35.70
N GLU A 48 7.87 42.36 35.31
CA GLU A 48 6.64 41.63 35.04
C GLU A 48 6.94 40.38 34.20
N PRO A 49 6.26 39.24 34.47
CA PRO A 49 6.42 38.06 33.64
C PRO A 49 6.13 38.48 32.19
N PRO A 50 6.97 38.11 31.21
CA PRO A 50 6.71 38.47 29.82
C PRO A 50 5.32 37.98 29.48
N ALA A 51 4.49 38.90 28.97
CA ALA A 51 3.15 38.58 28.49
C ALA A 51 3.24 37.34 27.59
N ALA A 52 2.35 36.37 27.83
CA ALA A 52 2.26 35.18 27.00
C ALA A 52 2.23 35.59 25.52
N PRO A 53 3.00 34.92 24.64
CA PRO A 53 3.04 35.29 23.23
C PRO A 53 1.63 35.29 22.67
N GLU A 54 1.19 36.43 22.12
CA GLU A 54 -0.11 36.53 21.45
C GLU A 54 -0.11 35.58 20.25
N CYS A 55 -0.84 34.46 20.34
CA CYS A 55 -1.06 33.55 19.22
C CYS A 55 -1.67 34.33 18.05
N THR A 56 -0.93 34.44 16.95
CA THR A 56 -1.42 35.15 15.78
C THR A 56 -2.50 34.33 15.06
N MET A 57 -3.31 34.98 14.21
CA MET A 57 -4.28 34.27 13.36
C MET A 57 -3.60 33.24 12.45
N LEU A 58 -2.38 33.54 11.99
CA LEU A 58 -1.53 32.63 11.23
C LEU A 58 -1.15 31.38 12.03
N ASP A 59 -0.78 31.54 13.31
CA ASP A 59 -0.46 30.40 14.19
C ASP A 59 -1.68 29.49 14.36
N ASN A 60 -2.87 30.08 14.54
CA ASN A 60 -4.13 29.34 14.65
C ASN A 60 -4.47 28.53 13.39
N PHE A 61 -4.25 29.07 12.18
CA PHE A 61 -4.48 28.32 10.93
C PHE A 61 -3.43 27.24 10.71
N SER A 62 -2.17 27.52 11.05
CA SER A 62 -1.06 26.57 10.95
C SER A 62 -1.26 25.37 11.87
N GLU A 63 -1.68 25.60 13.12
CA GLU A 63 -2.04 24.52 14.05
C GLU A 63 -3.22 23.68 13.54
N LYS A 64 -4.26 24.32 12.99
CA LYS A 64 -5.41 23.60 12.41
C LYS A 64 -4.98 22.73 11.23
N LEU A 65 -4.11 23.25 10.36
CA LEU A 65 -3.58 22.50 9.22
C LEU A 65 -2.80 21.27 9.70
N ALA A 66 -1.91 21.44 10.68
CA ALA A 66 -1.13 20.34 11.25
C ALA A 66 -2.03 19.25 11.86
N ARG A 67 -3.11 19.61 12.57
CA ARG A 67 -4.08 18.64 13.12
C ARG A 67 -4.81 17.88 12.01
N ILE A 68 -5.22 18.56 10.93
CA ILE A 68 -5.87 17.92 9.78
C ILE A 68 -4.90 16.96 9.08
N GLU A 69 -3.66 17.36 8.87
CA GLU A 69 -2.64 16.53 8.22
C GLU A 69 -2.29 15.29 9.05
N ALA A 70 -2.14 15.45 10.36
CA ALA A 70 -1.94 14.32 11.28
C ALA A 70 -3.10 13.33 11.19
N ARG A 71 -4.35 13.81 11.27
CA ARG A 71 -5.53 12.95 11.16
C ARG A 71 -5.64 12.26 9.80
N ILE A 72 -5.31 12.95 8.70
CA ILE A 72 -5.25 12.33 7.36
C ILE A 72 -4.23 11.20 7.34
N GLY A 73 -3.04 11.42 7.92
CA GLY A 73 -1.99 10.40 7.99
C GLY A 73 -2.45 9.16 8.76
N GLU A 74 -2.97 9.36 9.97
CA GLU A 74 -3.51 8.29 10.82
C GLU A 74 -4.62 7.51 10.10
N LEU A 75 -5.64 8.22 9.60
CA LEU A 75 -6.80 7.61 8.97
C LEU A 75 -6.45 6.88 7.67
N THR A 76 -5.43 7.35 6.94
CA THR A 76 -4.93 6.67 5.75
C THR A 76 -4.32 5.30 6.09
N LEU A 77 -3.55 5.22 7.19
CA LEU A 77 -2.99 3.95 7.67
C LEU A 77 -4.07 3.03 8.24
N GLU A 78 -5.02 3.57 9.00
CA GLU A 78 -6.17 2.84 9.53
C GLU A 78 -7.02 2.25 8.41
N LEU A 79 -7.36 3.04 7.39
CA LEU A 79 -8.10 2.57 6.22
C LEU A 79 -7.32 1.50 5.47
N ASN A 80 -6.01 1.69 5.25
CA ASN A 80 -5.20 0.71 4.53
C ASN A 80 -5.18 -0.65 5.25
N ARG A 81 -4.98 -0.62 6.57
CA ARG A 81 -5.06 -1.80 7.42
C ARG A 81 -6.42 -2.48 7.30
N LEU A 82 -7.50 -1.71 7.45
CA LEU A 82 -8.85 -2.23 7.42
C LEU A 82 -9.17 -2.91 6.09
N VAL A 83 -8.87 -2.24 4.97
CA VAL A 83 -9.07 -2.80 3.62
C VAL A 83 -8.34 -4.13 3.45
N TRP A 84 -7.08 -4.22 3.90
CA TRP A 84 -6.31 -5.45 3.78
C TRP A 84 -6.81 -6.56 4.70
N GLU A 85 -7.12 -6.26 5.96
CA GLU A 85 -7.67 -7.25 6.91
C GLU A 85 -9.01 -7.80 6.39
N THR A 86 -9.94 -6.92 5.96
CA THR A 86 -11.21 -7.34 5.36
C THR A 86 -11.00 -8.15 4.07
N TYR A 87 -10.00 -7.79 3.26
CA TYR A 87 -9.65 -8.55 2.05
C TYR A 87 -9.14 -9.95 2.38
N PHE A 88 -8.29 -10.12 3.39
CA PHE A 88 -7.80 -11.44 3.77
C PHE A 88 -8.94 -12.33 4.25
N ASP A 89 -9.82 -11.81 5.09
CA ASP A 89 -10.99 -12.57 5.56
C ASP A 89 -11.93 -12.94 4.41
N TYR A 90 -12.14 -12.01 3.48
CA TYR A 90 -12.88 -12.29 2.24
C TYR A 90 -12.20 -13.38 1.40
N ALA A 91 -10.89 -13.29 1.18
CA ALA A 91 -10.14 -14.23 0.38
C ALA A 91 -10.14 -15.64 1.00
N GLU A 92 -10.04 -15.74 2.33
CA GLU A 92 -10.16 -17.00 3.06
C GLU A 92 -11.55 -17.63 2.87
N GLN A 93 -12.62 -16.87 3.10
CA GLN A 93 -14.01 -17.35 3.00
C GLN A 93 -14.41 -17.71 1.57
N ALA A 94 -14.05 -16.88 0.60
CA ALA A 94 -14.34 -17.09 -0.82
C ALA A 94 -13.35 -18.05 -1.50
N ARG A 95 -12.35 -18.56 -0.75
CA ARG A 95 -11.29 -19.45 -1.25
C ARG A 95 -10.49 -18.87 -2.43
N ILE A 96 -10.34 -17.56 -2.46
CA ILE A 96 -9.56 -16.82 -3.47
C ILE A 96 -8.08 -16.97 -3.16
N VAL A 97 -7.26 -17.19 -4.20
CA VAL A 97 -5.79 -17.17 -4.08
C VAL A 97 -5.31 -15.76 -4.47
N PRO A 98 -4.76 -14.97 -3.55
CA PRO A 98 -4.20 -13.67 -3.89
C PRO A 98 -2.99 -13.82 -4.81
N ASP A 99 -2.90 -13.03 -5.89
CA ASP A 99 -1.72 -13.00 -6.77
C ASP A 99 -0.60 -12.13 -6.18
N ILE A 100 -0.13 -12.51 -4.99
CA ILE A 100 0.87 -11.74 -4.24
C ILE A 100 2.29 -11.96 -4.74
N MET A 101 2.54 -13.02 -5.52
CA MET A 101 3.90 -13.39 -5.92
C MET A 101 4.50 -12.44 -6.95
N THR A 102 3.66 -11.63 -7.59
CA THR A 102 4.06 -10.56 -8.51
C THR A 102 4.09 -9.19 -7.84
N TYR A 103 3.93 -9.13 -6.51
CA TYR A 103 3.87 -7.87 -5.78
C TYR A 103 5.19 -7.10 -5.90
N PRO A 104 5.17 -5.79 -6.22
CA PRO A 104 6.38 -5.01 -6.40
C PRO A 104 7.29 -5.04 -5.16
N GLY A 105 8.57 -5.32 -5.39
CA GLY A 105 9.59 -5.33 -4.32
C GLY A 105 9.59 -6.60 -3.45
N LEU A 106 8.75 -7.60 -3.74
CA LEU A 106 8.78 -8.88 -3.04
C LEU A 106 9.96 -9.74 -3.52
N ASP A 107 10.99 -9.89 -2.68
CA ASP A 107 11.95 -10.99 -2.81
C ASP A 107 11.43 -12.21 -2.04
N TYR A 108 10.73 -13.08 -2.75
CA TYR A 108 10.13 -14.27 -2.15
C TYR A 108 11.17 -15.27 -1.63
N SER A 109 12.36 -15.32 -2.26
CA SER A 109 13.42 -16.23 -1.83
C SER A 109 14.01 -15.81 -0.49
N ALA A 110 14.39 -14.54 -0.37
CA ALA A 110 14.85 -13.96 0.89
C ALA A 110 13.77 -14.05 1.99
N LEU A 111 12.49 -13.92 1.62
CA LEU A 111 11.40 -14.06 2.57
C LEU A 111 11.31 -15.48 3.15
N CYS A 112 11.43 -16.51 2.32
CA CYS A 112 11.45 -17.89 2.79
C CYS A 112 12.68 -18.19 3.66
N ASP A 113 13.84 -17.60 3.34
CA ASP A 113 15.06 -17.79 4.13
C ASP A 113 14.98 -17.13 5.52
N THR A 114 14.19 -16.07 5.66
CA THR A 114 14.08 -15.28 6.90
C THR A 114 12.85 -15.61 7.73
N VAL A 115 11.74 -16.01 7.11
CA VAL A 115 10.46 -16.25 7.79
C VAL A 115 10.08 -17.73 7.72
N SER A 116 10.47 -18.46 8.78
CA SER A 116 10.29 -19.92 8.87
C SER A 116 8.83 -20.38 8.68
N ALA A 117 7.85 -19.62 9.17
CA ALA A 117 6.43 -19.93 8.97
C ALA A 117 6.03 -19.92 7.48
N ILE A 118 6.56 -18.98 6.69
CA ILE A 118 6.31 -18.92 5.24
C ILE A 118 7.05 -20.05 4.52
N ALA A 119 8.27 -20.38 4.94
CA ALA A 119 9.02 -21.52 4.40
C ALA A 119 8.27 -22.86 4.60
N VAL A 120 7.67 -23.06 5.78
CA VAL A 120 6.84 -24.25 6.06
C VAL A 120 5.64 -24.30 5.12
N LEU A 121 4.94 -23.17 4.91
CA LEU A 121 3.81 -23.10 3.98
C LEU A 121 4.24 -23.34 2.53
N ASP A 122 5.41 -22.87 2.13
CA ASP A 122 5.96 -23.15 0.80
C ASP A 122 6.29 -24.64 0.63
N ALA A 123 6.91 -25.27 1.62
CA ALA A 123 7.17 -26.70 1.59
C ALA A 123 5.88 -27.53 1.50
N GLN A 124 4.83 -27.13 2.23
CA GLN A 124 3.50 -27.74 2.14
C GLN A 124 2.90 -27.57 0.73
N TYR A 125 2.99 -26.37 0.15
CA TYR A 125 2.55 -26.11 -1.20
C TYR A 125 3.29 -26.96 -2.23
N ARG A 126 4.63 -27.02 -2.16
CA ARG A 126 5.45 -27.85 -3.06
C ARG A 126 5.06 -29.31 -2.98
N LYS A 127 4.91 -29.85 -1.76
CA LYS A 127 4.43 -31.23 -1.56
C LYS A 127 3.07 -31.47 -2.20
N ALA A 128 2.11 -30.56 -2.02
CA ALA A 128 0.79 -30.68 -2.64
C ALA A 128 0.84 -30.55 -4.17
N ALA A 129 1.70 -29.68 -4.69
CA ALA A 129 1.94 -29.51 -6.12
C ALA A 129 2.57 -30.76 -6.75
N ASP A 130 3.50 -31.42 -6.07
CA ASP A 130 4.12 -32.67 -6.51
C ASP A 130 3.08 -33.79 -6.58
N VAL A 131 2.22 -33.93 -5.56
CA VAL A 131 1.12 -34.90 -5.57
C VAL A 131 0.17 -34.62 -6.74
N TYR A 132 -0.24 -33.37 -6.91
CA TYR A 132 -1.09 -32.97 -8.04
C TYR A 132 -0.43 -33.30 -9.39
N THR A 133 0.87 -33.04 -9.54
CA THR A 133 1.63 -33.32 -10.76
C THR A 133 1.72 -34.82 -11.03
N LYS A 134 1.90 -35.66 -10.00
CA LYS A 134 1.83 -37.12 -10.14
C LYS A 134 0.45 -37.57 -10.65
N VAL A 135 -0.62 -36.97 -10.15
CA VAL A 135 -1.97 -37.24 -10.66
C VAL A 135 -2.11 -36.81 -12.11
N LEU A 136 -1.58 -35.65 -12.52
CA LEU A 136 -1.59 -35.24 -13.94
C LEU A 136 -0.86 -36.24 -14.84
N LYS A 137 0.31 -36.72 -14.39
CA LYS A 137 1.12 -37.73 -15.09
C LYS A 137 0.45 -39.10 -15.21
N SER A 138 -0.62 -39.37 -14.46
CA SER A 138 -1.42 -40.59 -14.65
C SER A 138 -2.19 -40.60 -15.98
N ASP A 139 -2.41 -39.43 -16.60
CA ASP A 139 -2.96 -39.39 -17.96
C ASP A 139 -1.83 -39.61 -18.98
N PRO A 140 -1.94 -40.61 -19.87
CA PRO A 140 -0.86 -40.96 -20.79
C PRO A 140 -0.53 -39.85 -21.81
N LYS A 141 -1.40 -38.85 -21.98
CA LYS A 141 -1.14 -37.72 -22.88
C LYS A 141 -0.44 -36.55 -22.19
N TYR A 142 -0.33 -36.53 -20.86
CA TYR A 142 0.18 -35.39 -20.11
C TYR A 142 1.57 -34.96 -20.58
N ASP A 143 2.55 -35.87 -20.62
CA ASP A 143 3.94 -35.50 -20.96
C ASP A 143 4.09 -34.98 -22.40
N ALA A 144 3.25 -35.46 -23.33
CA ALA A 144 3.23 -34.94 -24.70
C ALA A 144 2.63 -33.52 -24.76
N ILE A 145 1.48 -33.32 -24.11
CA ILE A 145 0.81 -32.01 -24.04
C ILE A 145 1.67 -30.98 -23.31
N HIS A 146 2.33 -31.38 -22.23
CA HIS A 146 3.17 -30.51 -21.41
C HIS A 146 4.47 -30.10 -22.11
N ARG A 147 5.15 -31.03 -22.80
CA ARG A 147 6.33 -30.69 -23.62
C ARG A 147 5.99 -29.66 -24.70
N GLU A 148 4.86 -29.84 -25.37
CA GLU A 148 4.39 -28.91 -26.38
C GLU A 148 4.09 -27.52 -25.78
N TYR A 149 3.45 -27.48 -24.61
CA TYR A 149 3.23 -26.22 -23.88
C TYR A 149 4.53 -25.48 -23.57
N VAL A 150 5.56 -26.19 -23.08
CA VAL A 150 6.86 -25.60 -22.79
C VAL A 150 7.51 -25.07 -24.07
N ALA A 151 7.44 -25.81 -25.18
CA ALA A 151 7.97 -25.37 -26.47
C ALA A 151 7.28 -24.11 -27.02
N LEU A 152 6.03 -23.86 -26.63
CA LEU A 152 5.22 -22.74 -27.10
C LEU A 152 5.35 -21.44 -26.29
N GLN A 153 6.05 -21.44 -25.15
CA GLN A 153 6.06 -20.27 -24.23
C GLN A 153 6.53 -18.98 -24.91
N ASN A 154 7.55 -19.07 -25.77
CA ASN A 154 8.17 -17.91 -26.44
C ASN A 154 7.87 -17.86 -27.95
N VAL A 155 6.87 -18.61 -28.40
CA VAL A 155 6.46 -18.66 -29.82
C VAL A 155 5.22 -17.82 -30.03
N ASP A 156 5.19 -16.95 -31.04
CA ASP A 156 3.99 -16.19 -31.40
C ASP A 156 3.12 -16.96 -32.40
N ASP A 157 2.54 -18.06 -31.92
CA ASP A 157 1.62 -18.91 -32.68
C ASP A 157 0.35 -19.16 -31.84
N LYS A 158 -0.66 -18.34 -32.11
CA LYS A 158 -1.91 -18.34 -31.34
C LYS A 158 -2.74 -19.61 -31.57
N ASP A 159 -2.77 -20.11 -32.79
CA ASP A 159 -3.59 -21.27 -33.14
C ASP A 159 -3.02 -22.54 -32.51
N ARG A 160 -1.69 -22.71 -32.56
CA ARG A 160 -1.01 -23.82 -31.91
C ARG A 160 -1.13 -23.77 -30.39
N LYS A 161 -1.08 -22.56 -29.79
CA LYS A 161 -1.35 -22.36 -28.35
C LYS A 161 -2.79 -22.73 -27.98
N ASN A 162 -3.78 -22.35 -28.80
CA ASN A 162 -5.18 -22.70 -28.58
C ASN A 162 -5.40 -24.22 -28.69
N ALA A 163 -4.82 -24.87 -29.71
CA ALA A 163 -4.90 -26.31 -29.86
C ALA A 163 -4.28 -27.05 -28.66
N ASN A 164 -3.11 -26.61 -28.16
CA ASN A 164 -2.51 -27.19 -26.96
C ASN A 164 -3.39 -27.00 -25.72
N ARG A 165 -4.03 -25.82 -25.57
CA ARG A 165 -4.99 -25.55 -24.50
C ARG A 165 -6.21 -26.48 -24.55
N GLU A 166 -6.74 -26.76 -25.74
CA GLU A 166 -7.84 -27.72 -25.91
C GLU A 166 -7.42 -29.14 -25.51
N GLN A 167 -6.19 -29.56 -25.85
CA GLN A 167 -5.66 -30.84 -25.41
C GLN A 167 -5.58 -30.94 -23.88
N TYR A 168 -5.16 -29.86 -23.20
CA TYR A 168 -5.23 -29.78 -21.73
C TYR A 168 -6.66 -29.89 -21.20
N ASN A 169 -7.62 -29.18 -21.80
CA ASN A 169 -9.02 -29.25 -21.36
C ASN A 169 -9.55 -30.70 -21.43
N LEU A 170 -9.30 -31.38 -22.56
CA LEU A 170 -9.68 -32.79 -22.73
C LEU A 170 -8.98 -33.71 -21.72
N MET A 171 -7.72 -33.44 -21.39
CA MET A 171 -6.98 -34.18 -20.36
C MET A 171 -7.60 -33.97 -18.97
N TYR A 172 -7.87 -32.72 -18.58
CA TYR A 172 -8.50 -32.42 -17.30
C TYR A 172 -9.89 -33.04 -17.18
N ASP A 173 -10.68 -33.07 -18.27
CA ASP A 173 -11.99 -33.73 -18.28
C ASP A 173 -11.87 -35.25 -18.08
N ARG A 174 -10.88 -35.90 -18.71
CA ARG A 174 -10.60 -37.32 -18.49
C ARG A 174 -10.20 -37.58 -17.04
N LEU A 175 -9.27 -36.80 -16.50
CA LEU A 175 -8.83 -36.92 -15.11
C LEU A 175 -10.00 -36.74 -14.13
N ARG A 176 -10.85 -35.72 -14.34
CA ARG A 176 -12.02 -35.48 -13.49
C ARG A 176 -13.01 -36.64 -13.49
N ARG A 177 -13.20 -37.32 -14.63
CA ARG A 177 -14.16 -38.43 -14.76
C ARG A 177 -13.58 -39.78 -14.31
N LYS A 178 -12.28 -40.01 -14.52
CA LYS A 178 -11.66 -41.33 -14.39
C LYS A 178 -10.69 -41.47 -13.22
N ASN A 179 -10.20 -40.38 -12.66
CA ASN A 179 -9.25 -40.39 -11.55
C ASN A 179 -9.86 -39.71 -10.33
N SER A 180 -10.24 -40.51 -9.33
CA SER A 180 -10.83 -40.03 -8.08
C SER A 180 -9.87 -39.17 -7.25
N GLU A 181 -8.56 -39.30 -7.45
CA GLU A 181 -7.53 -38.51 -6.76
C GLU A 181 -7.37 -37.09 -7.33
N TYR A 182 -7.86 -36.83 -8.56
CA TYR A 182 -7.69 -35.55 -9.24
C TYR A 182 -8.30 -34.37 -8.48
N ALA A 183 -9.59 -34.47 -8.13
CA ALA A 183 -10.28 -33.37 -7.44
C ALA A 183 -9.70 -33.11 -6.03
N PRO A 184 -9.43 -34.13 -5.19
CA PRO A 184 -8.73 -33.95 -3.92
C PRO A 184 -7.34 -33.33 -4.06
N ALA A 185 -6.52 -33.80 -5.00
CA ALA A 185 -5.16 -33.27 -5.20
C ALA A 185 -5.18 -31.82 -5.69
N LEU A 186 -6.09 -31.48 -6.61
CA LEU A 186 -6.29 -30.09 -7.05
C LEU A 186 -6.70 -29.19 -5.88
N LYS A 187 -7.67 -29.63 -5.08
CA LYS A 187 -8.15 -28.89 -3.90
C LYS A 187 -7.03 -28.67 -2.89
N ALA A 188 -6.27 -29.72 -2.55
CA ALA A 188 -5.16 -29.64 -1.60
C ALA A 188 -4.07 -28.67 -2.10
N ARG A 189 -3.73 -28.71 -3.39
CA ARG A 189 -2.79 -27.76 -4.00
C ARG A 189 -3.30 -26.33 -3.92
N GLN A 190 -4.56 -26.08 -4.26
CA GLN A 190 -5.18 -24.75 -4.21
C GLN A 190 -5.24 -24.21 -2.77
N ASP A 191 -5.54 -25.07 -1.80
CA ASP A 191 -5.58 -24.70 -0.38
C ASP A 191 -4.21 -24.34 0.16
N ALA A 192 -3.19 -25.15 -0.13
CA ALA A 192 -1.82 -24.86 0.27
C ALA A 192 -1.30 -23.57 -0.40
N LEU A 193 -1.60 -23.38 -1.69
CA LEU A 193 -1.25 -22.16 -2.42
C LEU A 193 -1.90 -20.92 -1.80
N ARG A 194 -3.20 -21.00 -1.47
CA ARG A 194 -3.94 -19.91 -0.83
C ARG A 194 -3.34 -19.57 0.53
N ALA A 195 -3.15 -20.57 1.39
CA ALA A 195 -2.61 -20.37 2.73
C ALA A 195 -1.24 -19.67 2.69
N ARG A 196 -0.35 -20.13 1.81
CA ARG A 196 0.96 -19.52 1.58
C ARG A 196 0.84 -18.06 1.11
N ASN A 197 0.04 -17.79 0.07
CA ASN A 197 -0.07 -16.45 -0.50
C ASN A 197 -0.73 -15.46 0.47
N ILE A 198 -1.73 -15.89 1.27
CA ILE A 198 -2.33 -15.05 2.31
C ILE A 198 -1.30 -14.75 3.42
N ALA A 199 -0.51 -15.74 3.83
CA ALA A 199 0.53 -15.52 4.83
C ALA A 199 1.61 -14.52 4.36
N VAL A 200 2.02 -14.61 3.09
CA VAL A 200 2.93 -13.63 2.47
C VAL A 200 2.31 -12.24 2.45
N ALA A 201 1.04 -12.11 2.06
CA ALA A 201 0.37 -10.82 2.02
C ALA A 201 0.21 -10.20 3.43
N ARG A 202 -0.13 -11.02 4.44
CA ARG A 202 -0.18 -10.58 5.85
C ARG A 202 1.20 -10.16 6.36
N PHE A 203 2.26 -10.87 5.99
CA PHE A 203 3.63 -10.48 6.34
C PHE A 203 3.98 -9.10 5.74
N LEU A 204 3.68 -8.90 4.45
CA LEU A 204 3.90 -7.61 3.80
C LEU A 204 3.12 -6.50 4.49
N LEU A 205 1.83 -6.70 4.78
CA LEU A 205 1.02 -5.71 5.50
C LEU A 205 1.68 -5.30 6.82
N ASN A 206 2.11 -6.28 7.62
CA ASN A 206 2.76 -6.03 8.90
C ASN A 206 4.08 -5.27 8.75
N HIS A 207 4.87 -5.59 7.71
CA HIS A 207 6.12 -4.89 7.41
C HIS A 207 5.86 -3.41 7.08
N TYR A 208 4.91 -3.13 6.19
CA TYR A 208 4.52 -1.76 5.83
C TYR A 208 3.99 -0.99 7.07
N GLN A 209 3.16 -1.63 7.89
CA GLN A 209 2.63 -1.02 9.11
C GLN A 209 3.72 -0.67 10.13
N ALA A 210 4.71 -1.56 10.32
CA ALA A 210 5.80 -1.32 11.26
C ALA A 210 6.64 -0.09 10.89
N GLU A 211 6.64 0.29 9.62
CA GLU A 211 7.36 1.46 9.11
C GLU A 211 6.46 2.69 8.93
N GLY A 212 5.19 2.61 9.34
CA GLY A 212 4.21 3.69 9.15
C GLY A 212 3.88 3.96 7.67
N ARG A 213 3.98 2.93 6.82
CA ARG A 213 3.75 3.02 5.38
C ARG A 213 2.43 2.35 4.97
N VAL A 214 1.83 2.88 3.92
CA VAL A 214 0.65 2.29 3.24
C VAL A 214 1.12 1.18 2.33
N MET A 215 0.54 -0.02 2.46
CA MET A 215 0.74 -1.11 1.50
C MET A 215 -0.19 -0.89 0.28
N PRO A 216 0.34 -0.66 -0.93
CA PRO A 216 -0.48 -0.42 -2.13
C PRO A 216 -1.48 -1.54 -2.42
N VAL A 217 -2.75 -1.19 -2.67
CA VAL A 217 -3.82 -2.17 -2.97
C VAL A 217 -3.91 -2.50 -4.46
N GLU A 218 -3.50 -1.55 -5.31
CA GLU A 218 -3.60 -1.58 -6.76
C GLU A 218 -2.93 -2.79 -7.44
N PRO A 219 -1.80 -3.34 -6.93
CA PRO A 219 -1.23 -4.56 -7.50
C PRO A 219 -2.15 -5.79 -7.42
N LEU A 220 -3.11 -5.84 -6.50
CA LEU A 220 -4.03 -6.98 -6.38
C LEU A 220 -5.44 -6.65 -6.88
N PHE A 221 -5.96 -5.49 -6.55
CA PHE A 221 -7.29 -5.07 -7.01
C PHE A 221 -7.40 -3.55 -7.12
N LYS A 222 -8.19 -3.12 -8.10
CA LYS A 222 -8.41 -1.69 -8.37
C LYS A 222 -9.35 -1.07 -7.35
N ARG A 223 -9.19 0.23 -7.06
CA ARG A 223 -10.12 1.00 -6.21
C ARG A 223 -11.57 0.91 -6.69
N TYR A 224 -11.80 0.94 -8.01
CA TYR A 224 -13.14 0.83 -8.60
C TYR A 224 -13.44 -0.59 -9.10
N SER A 225 -13.06 -1.61 -8.32
CA SER A 225 -13.32 -3.02 -8.65
C SER A 225 -14.53 -3.58 -7.89
N GLU A 226 -15.08 -4.69 -8.39
CA GLU A 226 -16.08 -5.49 -7.66
C GLU A 226 -15.55 -5.99 -6.31
N THR A 227 -14.24 -6.29 -6.24
CA THR A 227 -13.57 -6.62 -4.98
C THR A 227 -13.73 -5.49 -3.98
N MET A 228 -13.41 -4.24 -4.33
CA MET A 228 -13.53 -3.11 -3.39
C MET A 228 -14.98 -2.91 -2.91
N ARG A 229 -15.95 -3.00 -3.82
CA ARG A 229 -17.39 -2.95 -3.45
C ARG A 229 -17.75 -4.06 -2.48
N THR A 230 -17.24 -5.27 -2.70
CA THR A 230 -17.44 -6.41 -1.80
C THR A 230 -16.85 -6.13 -0.42
N LEU A 231 -15.68 -5.48 -0.34
CA LEU A 231 -15.07 -5.11 0.94
C LEU A 231 -15.91 -4.05 1.68
N GLN A 232 -16.36 -3.01 0.99
CA GLN A 232 -17.23 -1.97 1.57
C GLN A 232 -18.55 -2.56 2.12
N ILE A 233 -19.15 -3.52 1.40
CA ILE A 233 -20.36 -4.24 1.87
C ILE A 233 -20.06 -5.08 3.12
N ARG A 234 -18.87 -5.68 3.18
CA ARG A 234 -18.45 -6.53 4.32
C ARG A 234 -18.08 -5.72 5.55
N ASP A 235 -17.52 -4.53 5.37
CA ASP A 235 -17.17 -3.62 6.47
C ASP A 235 -17.49 -2.17 6.11
N ALA A 236 -18.61 -1.67 6.64
CA ALA A 236 -19.08 -0.31 6.40
C ALA A 236 -18.11 0.78 6.88
N ARG A 237 -17.15 0.44 7.77
CA ARG A 237 -16.11 1.39 8.21
C ARG A 237 -15.18 1.78 7.07
N ILE A 238 -14.99 0.91 6.07
CA ILE A 238 -14.18 1.23 4.88
C ILE A 238 -14.75 2.45 4.17
N GLU A 239 -16.04 2.42 3.83
CA GLU A 239 -16.71 3.52 3.16
C GLU A 239 -16.77 4.78 4.06
N ALA A 240 -17.00 4.60 5.37
CA ALA A 240 -16.98 5.71 6.31
C ALA A 240 -15.61 6.43 6.35
N TYR A 241 -14.51 5.67 6.40
CA TYR A 241 -13.16 6.21 6.40
C TYR A 241 -12.77 6.85 5.07
N GLU A 242 -13.21 6.28 3.93
CA GLU A 242 -13.05 6.91 2.62
C GLU A 242 -13.75 8.28 2.55
N ASN A 243 -14.96 8.37 3.08
CA ASN A 243 -15.75 9.60 3.14
C ASN A 243 -15.14 10.64 4.09
N GLU A 244 -14.66 10.21 5.26
CA GLU A 244 -13.96 11.07 6.22
C GLU A 244 -12.64 11.60 5.61
N LEU A 245 -11.83 10.73 4.99
CA LEU A 245 -10.61 11.16 4.28
C LEU A 245 -10.90 12.17 3.18
N SER A 246 -11.94 11.95 2.37
CA SER A 246 -12.34 12.89 1.32
C SER A 246 -12.70 14.27 1.90
N THR A 247 -13.44 14.27 3.02
CA THR A 247 -13.82 15.49 3.74
C THR A 247 -12.60 16.20 4.34
N LEU A 248 -11.71 15.46 5.01
CA LEU A 248 -10.49 16.01 5.59
C LEU A 248 -9.55 16.57 4.52
N GLN A 249 -9.41 15.90 3.37
CA GLN A 249 -8.62 16.41 2.25
C GLN A 249 -9.20 17.71 1.68
N ARG A 250 -10.53 17.87 1.67
CA ARG A 250 -11.18 19.13 1.30
C ARG A 250 -10.86 20.22 2.33
N LEU A 251 -11.04 19.94 3.62
CA LEU A 251 -10.72 20.88 4.69
C LEU A 251 -9.24 21.27 4.68
N ARG A 252 -8.32 20.33 4.43
CA ARG A 252 -6.88 20.61 4.29
C ARG A 252 -6.62 21.66 3.21
N ARG A 253 -7.27 21.55 2.05
CA ARG A 253 -7.12 22.52 0.95
C ARG A 253 -7.64 23.91 1.36
N GLU A 254 -8.79 23.97 2.03
CA GLU A 254 -9.39 25.22 2.49
C GLU A 254 -8.53 25.92 3.55
N VAL A 255 -8.00 25.18 4.53
CA VAL A 255 -7.13 25.75 5.57
C VAL A 255 -5.77 26.13 5.01
N LEU A 256 -5.19 25.32 4.11
CA LEU A 256 -3.95 25.68 3.43
C LEU A 256 -4.11 26.98 2.63
N GLU A 257 -5.25 27.18 1.96
CA GLU A 257 -5.54 28.43 1.29
C GLU A 257 -5.59 29.61 2.28
N GLN A 258 -6.18 29.43 3.46
CA GLN A 258 -6.21 30.46 4.51
C GLN A 258 -4.80 30.78 5.05
N VAL A 259 -3.97 29.76 5.29
CA VAL A 259 -2.57 29.94 5.71
C VAL A 259 -1.80 30.75 4.67
N LEU A 260 -1.91 30.39 3.39
CA LEU A 260 -1.22 31.11 2.31
C LEU A 260 -1.73 32.54 2.16
N ARG A 261 -3.04 32.76 2.28
CA ARG A 261 -3.62 34.10 2.23
C ARG A 261 -3.10 35.00 3.35
N GLU A 262 -3.05 34.50 4.57
CA GLU A 262 -2.54 35.23 5.73
C GLU A 262 -1.02 35.46 5.60
N GLN A 263 -0.26 34.47 5.13
CA GLN A 263 1.19 34.59 4.93
C GLN A 263 1.59 35.63 3.89
N TYR A 264 0.74 35.88 2.88
CA TYR A 264 1.01 36.77 1.76
C TYR A 264 0.07 37.99 1.70
N ASP A 265 -0.65 38.30 2.79
CA ASP A 265 -1.61 39.42 2.90
C ASP A 265 -2.66 39.48 1.76
N VAL A 266 -3.16 38.32 1.31
CA VAL A 266 -4.15 38.22 0.22
C VAL A 266 -5.57 38.15 0.80
N PRO A 267 -6.42 39.18 0.61
CA PRO A 267 -7.77 39.22 1.17
C PRO A 267 -8.63 38.06 0.65
N LYS A 268 -9.51 37.52 1.49
CA LYS A 268 -10.51 36.55 1.06
C LYS A 268 -11.32 37.15 -0.09
N ARG A 269 -11.60 36.36 -1.14
CA ARG A 269 -12.60 36.78 -2.14
C ARG A 269 -13.94 36.82 -1.43
N ASP A 270 -14.32 37.98 -0.93
CA ASP A 270 -15.68 38.21 -0.51
C ASP A 270 -16.60 38.00 -1.72
N ALA A 271 -17.84 37.63 -1.44
CA ALA A 271 -18.93 37.55 -2.41
C ALA A 271 -19.30 38.95 -2.96
N VAL A 272 -18.30 39.69 -3.47
CA VAL A 272 -18.44 40.97 -4.17
C VAL A 272 -19.02 40.67 -5.55
N GLY A 273 -20.32 40.42 -5.59
CA GLY A 273 -21.05 40.15 -6.82
C GLY A 273 -22.57 40.14 -6.70
N ALA A 274 -23.15 40.28 -5.50
CA ALA A 274 -24.61 40.24 -5.34
C ALA A 274 -25.26 41.57 -4.94
N SER A 275 -24.50 42.64 -4.68
CA SER A 275 -25.08 43.87 -4.14
C SER A 275 -24.45 45.14 -4.73
N ALA A 276 -24.51 45.26 -6.06
CA ALA A 276 -24.32 46.55 -6.72
C ALA A 276 -24.96 46.52 -8.11
N LEU A 277 -26.29 46.46 -8.17
CA LEU A 277 -27.10 46.93 -9.30
C LEU A 277 -28.57 47.02 -8.87
N LYS A 278 -28.95 48.17 -8.31
CA LYS A 278 -30.18 48.95 -8.55
C LYS A 278 -30.35 50.03 -7.47
N PRO A 279 -31.06 51.14 -7.76
CA PRO A 279 -31.80 51.46 -8.98
C PRO A 279 -31.00 52.30 -9.99
#